data_AF-A0A093HXV6-F1
#
_entry.id   AF-A0A093HXV6-F1
#
_cell.length_a   1.000
_cell.length_b   1.000
_cell.length_c   1.000
_cell.angle_alpha   90.00
_cell.angle_beta   90.00
_cell.angle_gamma   90.00
#
_symmetry.space_group_name_H-M   'P 1'
#
loop_
_entity.id
_entity.type
_entity.pdbx_description
1 polymer ?
#
loop_
_entity_poly.entity_id
_entity_poly.type
_entity_poly.pdbx_seq_one_letter_code
_entity_poly.pdbx_strand_id
1 'polypeptide(L)'
;SEGHGFLIKNTRLEKCIHISHHEPDSIGLTDCKLHSQQQQWSWNPTTKTIVSLKTKQCLSAHKTHKYVLAKLEPCGAWERQAWACSKKGHLTLQSLGFHLSTKEGGHKVFVSREKDKYSKWKTLADETICAAARMAAARPGEPTQEAVDRLVWIYESK
;
A
#
# COMPACT_ATOMS: atom_id res chain seq x y z
N SER A 1 13.00 4.59 -9.83
CA SER A 1 11.98 3.60 -10.22
C SER A 1 10.61 4.11 -9.82
N GLU A 2 9.88 4.69 -10.77
CA GLU A 2 8.46 5.00 -10.58
C GLU A 2 7.67 3.70 -10.68
N GLY A 3 7.46 3.05 -9.54
CA GLY A 3 6.58 1.89 -9.47
C GLY A 3 5.13 2.35 -9.67
N HIS A 4 4.38 1.67 -10.54
CA HIS A 4 2.94 1.88 -10.64
C HIS A 4 2.29 1.72 -9.26
N GLY A 5 1.64 2.79 -8.81
CA GLY A 5 0.91 2.79 -7.55
C GLY A 5 -0.35 1.94 -7.61
N PHE A 6 -0.85 1.58 -6.44
CA PHE A 6 -2.15 0.95 -6.28
C PHE A 6 -2.93 1.62 -5.15
N LEU A 7 -4.25 1.47 -5.21
CA LEU A 7 -5.14 1.85 -4.13
C LEU A 7 -5.27 0.70 -3.15
N ILE A 8 -5.35 0.99 -1.85
CA ILE A 8 -5.60 -0.01 -0.81
C ILE A 8 -7.05 0.12 -0.38
N LYS A 9 -7.89 -0.84 -0.81
CA LYS A 9 -9.33 -0.88 -0.58
C LYS A 9 -9.66 -1.84 0.57
N ASN A 10 -10.52 -1.40 1.48
CA ASN A 10 -11.16 -2.28 2.45
C ASN A 10 -12.25 -3.11 1.76
N THR A 11 -12.19 -4.43 1.85
CA THR A 11 -13.11 -5.31 1.10
C THR A 11 -14.54 -5.35 1.65
N ARG A 12 -14.77 -4.82 2.86
CA ARG A 12 -16.13 -4.79 3.45
C ARG A 12 -16.79 -3.44 3.25
N LEU A 13 -16.04 -2.36 3.43
CA LEU A 13 -16.58 -0.99 3.29
C LEU A 13 -16.49 -0.46 1.86
N GLU A 14 -15.74 -1.12 0.97
CA GLU A 14 -15.47 -0.65 -0.40
C GLU A 14 -14.88 0.77 -0.45
N LYS A 15 -14.14 1.15 0.60
CA LYS A 15 -13.45 2.42 0.75
C LYS A 15 -11.94 2.26 0.69
N CYS A 16 -11.27 3.28 0.17
CA CYS A 16 -9.82 3.29 0.00
C CYS A 16 -9.13 4.14 1.06
N ILE A 17 -7.95 3.69 1.47
CA ILE A 17 -7.07 4.47 2.34
C ILE A 17 -6.57 5.69 1.57
N HIS A 18 -6.75 6.87 2.17
CA HIS A 18 -6.20 8.12 1.67
C HIS A 18 -5.38 8.83 2.73
N ILE A 19 -4.49 9.70 2.27
CA ILE A 19 -3.82 10.71 3.10
C ILE A 19 -4.84 11.80 3.41
N SER A 20 -5.11 12.03 4.69
CA SER A 20 -6.06 13.04 5.15
C SER A 20 -5.37 14.39 5.26
N HIS A 21 -6.07 15.46 4.88
CA HIS A 21 -5.55 16.83 4.97
C HIS A 21 -5.94 17.52 6.28
N HIS A 22 -6.81 16.90 7.08
CA HIS A 22 -7.31 17.52 8.32
C HIS A 22 -6.25 17.56 9.41
N GLU A 23 -5.35 16.58 9.44
CA GLU A 23 -4.30 16.47 10.44
C GLU A 23 -2.99 16.03 9.76
N PRO A 24 -1.83 16.59 10.16
CA PRO A 24 -0.53 16.13 9.69
C PRO A 24 -0.38 14.62 9.88
N ASP A 25 0.25 13.96 8.90
CA ASP A 25 0.54 12.53 8.92
C ASP A 25 -0.68 11.60 9.09
N SER A 26 -1.89 12.13 8.99
CA SER A 26 -3.11 11.35 9.19
C SER A 26 -3.55 10.62 7.93
N ILE A 27 -4.19 9.48 8.14
CA ILE A 27 -4.83 8.71 7.08
C ILE A 27 -6.29 8.45 7.43
N GLY A 28 -7.11 8.30 6.40
CA GLY A 28 -8.54 8.05 6.54
C GLY A 28 -9.09 7.13 5.46
N LEU A 29 -10.40 6.92 5.49
CA LEU A 29 -11.15 6.19 4.48
C LEU A 29 -12.07 7.11 3.70
N THR A 30 -12.01 7.00 2.38
CA THR A 30 -12.87 7.74 1.45
C THR A 30 -13.20 6.85 0.26
N ASP A 31 -14.06 7.33 -0.64
CA ASP A 31 -14.41 6.60 -1.85
C ASP A 31 -13.16 6.43 -2.73
N CYS A 32 -13.05 5.25 -3.34
CA CYS A 32 -11.90 4.90 -4.16
C CYS A 32 -11.84 5.76 -5.44
N LYS A 33 -10.75 6.51 -5.61
CA LYS A 33 -10.54 7.40 -6.76
C LYS A 33 -9.23 7.05 -7.46
N LEU A 34 -9.30 6.38 -8.61
CA LEU A 34 -8.14 5.85 -9.34
C LEU A 34 -7.05 6.90 -9.59
N HIS A 35 -7.45 8.13 -9.94
CA HIS A 35 -6.52 9.21 -10.26
C HIS A 35 -6.14 10.11 -9.06
N SER A 36 -6.59 9.78 -7.85
CA SER A 36 -6.26 10.55 -6.65
C SER A 36 -4.87 10.20 -6.13
N GLN A 37 -3.92 11.14 -6.24
CA GLN A 37 -2.57 10.99 -5.70
C GLN A 37 -2.55 10.73 -4.19
N GLN A 38 -3.56 11.19 -3.44
CA GLN A 38 -3.68 10.92 -2.00
C GLN A 38 -4.01 9.44 -1.68
N GLN A 39 -4.43 8.65 -2.66
CA GLN A 39 -4.78 7.23 -2.50
C GLN A 39 -3.76 6.30 -3.17
N GLN A 40 -2.65 6.85 -3.65
CA GLN A 40 -1.62 6.10 -4.36
C GLN A 40 -0.56 5.59 -3.39
N TRP A 41 -0.47 4.27 -3.29
CA TRP A 41 0.45 3.56 -2.42
C TRP A 41 1.38 2.67 -3.24
N SER A 42 2.54 2.37 -2.68
CA SER A 42 3.47 1.39 -3.20
C SER A 42 3.88 0.42 -2.11
N TRP A 43 4.40 -0.73 -2.52
CA TRP A 43 4.93 -1.73 -1.62
C TRP A 43 6.42 -1.87 -1.85
N ASN A 44 7.22 -1.78 -0.78
CA ASN A 44 8.63 -2.10 -0.84
C ASN A 44 8.84 -3.58 -0.43
N PRO A 45 9.24 -4.47 -1.36
CA PRO A 45 9.40 -5.89 -1.07
C PRO A 45 10.61 -6.20 -0.17
N THR A 46 11.61 -5.32 -0.10
CA THR A 46 12.81 -5.50 0.72
C THR A 46 12.50 -5.19 2.18
N THR A 47 11.92 -4.01 2.44
CA THR A 47 11.62 -3.55 3.81
C THR A 47 10.25 -3.99 4.31
N LYS A 48 9.41 -4.57 3.43
CA LYS A 48 8.01 -4.94 3.70
C LYS A 48 7.15 -3.75 4.13
N THR A 49 7.48 -2.55 3.66
CA THR A 49 6.76 -1.33 4.00
C THR A 49 5.75 -0.95 2.93
N ILE A 50 4.64 -0.36 3.36
CA ILE A 50 3.68 0.30 2.47
C ILE A 50 4.02 1.79 2.47
N VAL A 51 4.32 2.35 1.30
CA VAL A 51 4.85 3.71 1.14
C VAL A 51 3.84 4.56 0.37
N SER A 52 3.52 5.72 0.93
CA SER A 52 2.74 6.77 0.24
C SER A 52 3.54 7.30 -0.95
N LEU A 53 2.97 7.22 -2.16
CA LEU A 53 3.64 7.77 -3.33
C LEU A 53 3.71 9.29 -3.31
N LYS A 54 2.74 9.95 -2.65
CA LYS A 54 2.67 11.40 -2.50
C LYS A 54 3.71 11.95 -1.52
N THR A 55 3.82 11.37 -0.33
CA THR A 55 4.64 11.92 0.78
C THR A 55 5.94 11.16 1.00
N LYS A 56 6.13 10.01 0.35
CA LYS A 56 7.26 9.08 0.55
C LYS A 56 7.40 8.54 1.98
N GLN A 57 6.40 8.77 2.83
CA GLN A 57 6.32 8.24 4.18
C GLN A 57 5.69 6.84 4.20
N CYS A 58 5.94 6.10 5.27
CA CYS A 58 5.49 4.73 5.45
C CYS A 58 4.22 4.67 6.31
N LEU A 59 3.30 3.79 5.91
CA LEU A 59 2.17 3.40 6.74
C LEU A 59 2.70 2.73 8.01
N SER A 60 2.41 3.36 9.14
CA SER A 60 2.99 3.04 10.44
C SER A 60 1.90 2.82 11.47
N ALA A 61 2.18 1.93 12.43
CA ALA A 61 1.36 1.75 13.62
C ALA A 61 2.25 1.45 14.83
N HIS A 62 1.84 1.96 15.99
CA HIS A 62 2.63 1.89 17.22
C HIS A 62 2.10 0.84 18.17
N LYS A 63 2.98 0.34 19.04
CA LYS A 63 2.65 -0.61 20.11
C LYS A 63 2.07 0.11 21.32
N THR A 64 0.77 0.35 21.35
CA THR A 64 0.09 0.83 22.57
C THR A 64 -1.37 0.37 22.63
N HIS A 65 -1.81 -0.27 23.72
CA HIS A 65 -3.21 -0.71 23.94
C HIS A 65 -3.90 -1.49 22.78
N LYS A 66 -5.20 -1.80 22.93
CA LYS A 66 -5.96 -2.65 21.98
C LYS A 66 -6.24 -1.98 20.62
N TYR A 67 -6.18 -0.65 20.56
CA TYR A 67 -6.56 0.14 19.37
C TYR A 67 -5.65 1.37 19.23
N VAL A 68 -4.97 1.50 18.09
CA VAL A 68 -4.17 2.68 17.74
C VAL A 68 -4.43 3.06 16.30
N LEU A 69 -4.57 4.36 16.04
CA LEU A 69 -4.67 4.88 14.68
C LEU A 69 -3.40 4.58 13.90
N ALA A 70 -3.57 4.06 12.70
CA ALA A 70 -2.48 4.02 11.74
C ALA A 70 -2.24 5.44 11.22
N LYS A 71 -0.97 5.75 10.92
CA LYS A 71 -0.53 7.07 10.50
C LYS A 71 0.66 6.97 9.54
N LEU A 72 1.05 8.09 8.95
CA LEU A 72 2.27 8.23 8.18
C LEU A 72 3.43 8.56 9.12
N GLU A 73 4.59 7.98 8.86
CA GLU A 73 5.85 8.38 9.50
C GLU A 73 7.01 8.24 8.52
N PRO A 74 8.15 8.90 8.77
CA PRO A 74 9.37 8.62 8.02
C PRO A 74 9.68 7.12 7.96
N CYS A 75 10.04 6.64 6.78
CA CYS A 75 10.38 5.24 6.58
C CYS A 75 11.70 4.88 7.29
N GLY A 76 11.76 3.69 7.90
CA GLY A 76 12.97 3.15 8.52
C GLY A 76 12.74 2.48 9.88
N ALA A 77 11.57 2.70 10.49
CA ALA A 77 11.20 2.07 11.75
C ALA A 77 10.56 0.69 11.51
N TRP A 78 11.38 -0.33 11.20
CA TRP A 78 10.91 -1.68 10.85
C TRP A 78 9.84 -2.22 11.81
N GLU A 79 10.05 -2.07 13.12
CA GLU A 79 9.11 -2.54 14.15
C GLU A 79 7.71 -1.90 14.08
N ARG A 80 7.54 -0.79 13.37
CA ARG A 80 6.27 -0.07 13.25
C ARG A 80 5.71 -0.07 11.83
N GLN A 81 6.48 -0.58 10.87
CA GLN A 81 6.25 -0.36 9.44
C GLN A 81 6.35 -1.62 8.58
N ALA A 82 6.83 -2.74 9.13
CA ALA A 82 6.96 -3.99 8.40
C ALA A 82 5.64 -4.77 8.43
N TRP A 83 5.01 -4.93 7.27
CA TRP A 83 3.72 -5.59 7.11
C TRP A 83 3.87 -6.97 6.47
N ALA A 84 2.92 -7.85 6.72
CA ALA A 84 2.76 -9.13 6.05
C ALA A 84 1.35 -9.28 5.51
N CYS A 85 1.21 -9.88 4.33
CA CYS A 85 -0.09 -10.18 3.74
C CYS A 85 -0.45 -11.64 3.94
N SER A 86 -1.71 -11.90 4.29
CA SER A 86 -2.29 -13.24 4.20
C SER A 86 -2.96 -13.46 2.84
N LYS A 87 -3.19 -14.73 2.47
CA LYS A 87 -3.96 -15.11 1.27
C LYS A 87 -5.37 -14.50 1.25
N LYS A 88 -5.97 -14.25 2.43
CA LYS A 88 -7.31 -13.67 2.59
C LYS A 88 -7.33 -12.13 2.54
N GLY A 89 -6.19 -11.47 2.37
CA GLY A 89 -6.09 -10.01 2.29
C GLY A 89 -5.86 -9.29 3.63
N HIS A 90 -5.62 -10.01 4.73
CA HIS A 90 -5.21 -9.34 5.97
C HIS A 90 -3.80 -8.76 5.85
N LEU A 91 -3.63 -7.50 6.26
CA LEU A 91 -2.34 -6.83 6.47
C LEU A 91 -1.99 -6.90 7.95
N THR A 92 -0.86 -7.52 8.29
CA THR A 92 -0.43 -7.74 9.68
C THR A 92 0.90 -7.08 9.93
N LEU A 93 0.99 -6.24 10.95
CA LEU A 93 2.26 -5.67 11.41
C LEU A 93 3.11 -6.78 12.04
N GLN A 94 4.26 -7.09 11.43
CA GLN A 94 5.05 -8.29 11.71
C GLN A 94 5.56 -8.37 13.15
N SER A 95 6.02 -7.25 13.69
CA SER A 95 6.60 -7.14 15.02
C SER A 95 5.60 -7.39 16.16
N LEU A 96 4.31 -7.11 15.95
CA LEU A 96 3.30 -7.09 17.02
C LEU A 96 2.11 -8.03 16.79
N GLY A 97 1.96 -8.54 15.57
CA GLY A 97 0.84 -9.38 15.18
C GLY A 97 -0.50 -8.65 15.12
N PHE A 98 -0.50 -7.32 15.06
CA PHE A 98 -1.73 -6.55 14.89
C PHE A 98 -2.12 -6.46 13.41
N HIS A 99 -3.42 -6.46 13.13
CA HIS A 99 -3.97 -6.34 11.80
C HIS A 99 -4.40 -4.90 11.53
N LEU A 100 -4.11 -4.41 10.32
CA LEU A 100 -4.71 -3.18 9.84
C LEU A 100 -6.22 -3.39 9.73
N SER A 101 -6.99 -2.48 10.30
CA SER A 101 -8.42 -2.66 10.54
C SER A 101 -9.16 -1.33 10.40
N THR A 102 -10.46 -1.45 10.20
CA THR A 102 -11.40 -0.35 10.30
C THR A 102 -12.68 -0.86 10.98
N LYS A 103 -13.72 -0.04 11.05
CA LYS A 103 -15.01 -0.40 11.63
C LYS A 103 -16.15 0.17 10.82
N GLU A 104 -17.32 -0.43 10.97
CA GLU A 104 -18.57 0.05 10.36
C GLU A 104 -18.83 1.52 10.72
N GLY A 105 -19.27 2.30 9.73
CA GLY A 105 -19.52 3.74 9.88
C GLY A 105 -18.29 4.60 10.16
N GLY A 106 -17.10 4.01 10.32
CA GLY A 106 -15.85 4.72 10.62
C GLY A 106 -15.15 5.26 9.37
N HIS A 107 -14.45 6.39 9.54
CA HIS A 107 -13.54 6.97 8.55
C HIS A 107 -12.05 6.78 8.92
N LYS A 108 -11.78 6.04 10.00
CA LYS A 108 -10.44 5.86 10.56
C LYS A 108 -9.88 4.49 10.22
N VAL A 109 -8.56 4.45 10.04
CA VAL A 109 -7.77 3.22 9.91
C VAL A 109 -6.97 3.05 11.19
N PHE A 110 -7.00 1.85 11.76
CA PHE A 110 -6.33 1.53 13.02
C PHE A 110 -5.72 0.14 12.96
N VAL A 111 -5.03 -0.27 14.02
CA VAL A 111 -4.58 -1.64 14.20
C VAL A 111 -5.29 -2.32 15.37
N SER A 112 -5.65 -3.60 15.20
CA SER A 112 -6.30 -4.42 16.22
C SER A 112 -5.79 -5.87 16.19
N ARG A 113 -5.96 -6.64 17.28
CA ARG A 113 -5.61 -8.08 17.28
C ARG A 113 -6.64 -8.93 16.55
N GLU A 114 -7.81 -8.38 16.28
CA GLU A 114 -8.93 -9.10 15.72
C GLU A 114 -8.76 -9.29 14.21
N LYS A 115 -8.96 -10.52 13.76
CA LYS A 115 -9.11 -10.85 12.34
C LYS A 115 -10.58 -10.98 12.03
N ASP A 116 -11.13 -10.02 11.30
CA ASP A 116 -12.54 -10.00 10.96
C ASP A 116 -12.75 -9.58 9.50
N LYS A 117 -13.98 -9.23 9.15
CA LYS A 117 -14.33 -8.75 7.80
C LYS A 117 -13.81 -7.34 7.51
N TYR A 118 -13.56 -6.52 8.53
CA TYR A 118 -13.06 -5.14 8.37
C TYR A 118 -11.53 -5.05 8.38
N SER A 119 -10.81 -6.13 8.72
CA SER A 119 -9.35 -6.20 8.64
C SER A 119 -8.80 -6.81 7.34
N LYS A 120 -9.62 -6.82 6.28
CA LYS A 120 -9.27 -7.33 4.94
C LYS A 120 -9.10 -6.18 3.95
N TRP A 121 -7.95 -6.20 3.27
CA TRP A 121 -7.50 -5.15 2.37
C TRP A 121 -6.96 -5.75 1.07
N LYS A 122 -7.32 -5.14 -0.04
CA LYS A 122 -6.94 -5.57 -1.39
C LYS A 122 -6.73 -4.36 -2.30
N THR A 123 -6.14 -4.58 -3.46
CA THR A 123 -6.12 -3.59 -4.52
C THR A 123 -7.48 -3.48 -5.21
N LEU A 124 -7.65 -2.52 -6.12
CA LEU A 124 -8.86 -2.45 -6.96
C LEU A 124 -9.01 -3.64 -7.90
N ALA A 125 -7.91 -4.32 -8.25
CA ALA A 125 -7.92 -5.54 -9.05
C ALA A 125 -8.27 -6.80 -8.22
N ASP A 126 -8.73 -6.62 -6.98
CA ASP A 126 -9.06 -7.69 -6.03
C ASP A 126 -7.87 -8.59 -5.63
N GLU A 127 -6.65 -8.07 -5.82
CA GLU A 127 -5.41 -8.75 -5.44
C GLU A 127 -5.00 -8.41 -4.01
N THR A 128 -4.30 -9.33 -3.35
CA THR A 128 -3.63 -8.99 -2.09
C THR A 128 -2.52 -7.96 -2.33
N ILE A 129 -2.27 -7.08 -1.37
CA ILE A 129 -1.26 -6.01 -1.50
C ILE A 129 0.13 -6.56 -1.87
N CYS A 130 0.54 -7.67 -1.25
CA CYS A 130 1.83 -8.29 -1.54
C CYS A 130 1.88 -8.98 -2.91
N ALA A 131 0.74 -9.45 -3.44
CA ALA A 131 0.67 -10.05 -4.77
C ALA A 131 0.77 -8.97 -5.86
N ALA A 132 0.02 -7.89 -5.72
CA ALA A 132 0.08 -6.74 -6.62
C ALA A 132 1.50 -6.18 -6.73
N ALA A 133 2.21 -6.11 -5.60
CA ALA A 133 3.61 -5.70 -5.56
C ALA A 133 4.54 -6.62 -6.36
N ARG A 134 4.33 -7.94 -6.28
CA ARG A 134 5.10 -8.91 -7.06
C ARG A 134 4.84 -8.76 -8.55
N MET A 135 3.59 -8.52 -8.95
CA MET A 135 3.26 -8.29 -10.35
C MET A 135 3.85 -6.98 -10.87
N ALA A 136 3.82 -5.91 -10.07
CA ALA A 136 4.45 -4.64 -10.43
C ALA A 136 5.97 -4.77 -10.61
N ALA A 137 6.64 -5.59 -9.78
CA ALA A 137 8.07 -5.88 -9.91
C ALA A 137 8.40 -6.84 -11.07
N ALA A 138 7.44 -7.67 -11.48
CA ALA A 138 7.61 -8.63 -12.57
C ALA A 138 7.32 -8.04 -13.96
N ARG A 139 6.70 -6.85 -14.03
CA ARG A 139 6.56 -6.13 -15.30
C ARG A 139 7.97 -5.73 -15.76
N PRO A 140 8.44 -6.22 -16.92
CA PRO A 140 9.61 -5.63 -17.56
C PRO A 140 9.34 -4.14 -17.70
N GLY A 141 10.28 -3.29 -17.29
CA GLY A 141 10.20 -1.88 -17.65
C GLY A 141 9.97 -1.80 -19.14
N GLU A 142 8.91 -1.08 -19.54
CA GLU A 142 8.66 -0.80 -20.95
C GLU A 142 9.99 -0.29 -21.54
N PRO A 143 10.50 -0.90 -22.63
CA PRO A 143 11.79 -0.48 -23.16
C PRO A 143 11.69 1.00 -23.48
N THR A 144 12.60 1.80 -22.95
CA THR A 144 12.67 3.22 -23.29
C THR A 144 12.81 3.35 -24.81
N GLN A 145 12.24 4.40 -25.40
CA GLN A 145 12.31 4.66 -26.83
C GLN A 145 13.76 4.55 -27.36
N GLU A 146 14.75 4.96 -26.57
CA GLU A 146 16.18 4.81 -26.88
C GLU A 146 16.66 3.35 -27.02
N ALA A 147 16.11 2.42 -26.24
CA ALA A 147 16.42 0.99 -26.33
C ALA A 147 15.76 0.35 -27.56
N VAL A 148 14.56 0.81 -27.92
CA VAL A 148 13.87 0.41 -29.16
C VAL A 148 14.63 0.94 -30.37
N ASP A 149 15.02 2.21 -30.37
CA ASP A 149 15.77 2.84 -31.45
C ASP A 149 17.13 2.14 -31.65
N ARG A 150 17.85 1.78 -30.58
CA ARG A 150 19.09 0.99 -30.67
C ARG A 150 18.88 -0.39 -31.30
N LEU A 151 17.78 -1.07 -30.99
CA LEU A 151 17.47 -2.38 -31.56
C LEU A 151 17.10 -2.29 -33.05
N VAL A 152 16.41 -1.22 -33.46
CA VAL A 152 16.11 -0.93 -34.87
C VAL A 152 17.40 -0.67 -35.66
N TRP A 153 18.31 0.14 -35.12
CA TRP A 153 19.62 0.39 -35.74
C TRP A 153 20.46 -0.87 -35.95
N ILE A 154 20.43 -1.83 -35.03
CA ILE A 154 21.15 -3.10 -35.15
C ILE A 154 20.52 -4.01 -36.22
N TYR A 155 19.21 -3.92 -36.43
CA TYR A 155 18.50 -4.74 -37.41
C TYR A 155 18.65 -4.20 -38.84
N GLU A 156 18.77 -2.88 -39.02
CA GLU A 156 18.96 -2.24 -40.34
C GLU A 156 20.41 -2.24 -40.83
N SER A 157 21.38 -2.55 -39.98
CA SER A 157 22.81 -2.56 -40.31
C SER A 157 23.39 -3.93 -40.68
N LYS A 158 22.52 -4.88 -41.08
CA LYS A 158 22.87 -6.23 -41.50
C LYS A 158 22.38 -6.53 -42.91
#